data_AF-A0A3B0V4B2-F1
#
_entry.id   AF-A0A3B0V4B2-F1
#
_cell.length_a   1.000
_cell.length_b   1.000
_cell.length_c   1.000
_cell.angle_alpha   90.00
_cell.angle_beta   90.00
_cell.angle_gamma   90.00
#
_symmetry.space_group_name_H-M   'P 1'
#
loop_
_entity.id
_entity.type
_entity.pdbx_description
1 polymer ?
#
loop_
_entity_poly.entity_id
_entity_poly.type
_entity_poly.pdbx_seq_one_letter_code
_entity_poly.pdbx_strand_id
1 'polypeptide(L)'
;MGDINPTDWHKIIISAAGPIVTILQALIVFLFLKSRDWNKFLYPFLFTAFYMRLLAGLMNFINPNDEGRIGIFLEIGIFTLPIIVSGLLFIMVYRISKKYNLNWKFQLATTVIVMVASSILILSDQFFGIRIL
;
A
#
# COMPACT_ATOMS: atom_id res chain seq x y z
N MET A 1 -0.04 35.94 12.55
CA MET A 1 0.70 34.68 12.30
C MET A 1 0.30 34.23 10.92
N GLY A 2 1.18 34.39 9.94
CA GLY A 2 0.86 34.12 8.53
C GLY A 2 0.83 32.62 8.27
N ASP A 3 -0.24 32.16 7.62
CA ASP A 3 -0.43 30.78 7.22
C ASP A 3 0.72 30.33 6.30
N ILE A 4 1.46 29.32 6.75
CA ILE A 4 2.38 28.55 5.92
C ILE A 4 1.51 27.71 4.99
N ASN A 5 1.00 28.30 3.90
CA ASN A 5 0.36 27.53 2.84
C ASN A 5 1.45 26.70 2.15
N PRO A 6 1.47 25.36 2.29
CA PRO A 6 2.42 24.56 1.54
C PRO A 6 2.09 24.74 0.06
N THR A 7 3.08 25.16 -0.73
CA THR A 7 3.01 25.17 -2.20
C THR A 7 2.46 23.82 -2.66
N ASP A 8 1.61 23.78 -3.69
CA ASP A 8 0.96 22.52 -4.11
C ASP A 8 1.97 21.39 -4.37
N TRP A 9 3.14 21.74 -4.89
CA TRP A 9 4.29 20.84 -5.01
C TRP A 9 4.71 20.16 -3.70
N HIS A 10 4.68 20.87 -2.59
CA HIS A 10 5.00 20.31 -1.27
C HIS A 10 3.98 19.25 -0.84
N LYS A 11 2.68 19.49 -1.08
CA LYS A 11 1.61 18.51 -0.79
C LYS A 11 1.71 17.27 -1.67
N ILE A 12 2.13 17.44 -2.93
CA ILE A 12 2.36 16.35 -3.87
C ILE A 12 3.57 15.51 -3.46
N ILE A 13 4.68 16.13 -3.04
CA ILE A 13 5.85 15.41 -2.53
C ILE A 13 5.49 14.58 -1.30
N ILE A 14 4.75 15.17 -0.35
CA ILE A 14 4.28 14.45 0.84
C ILE A 14 3.37 13.29 0.44
N SER A 15 2.45 13.50 -0.52
CA SER A 15 1.58 12.42 -1.01
C SER A 15 2.38 11.32 -1.70
N ALA A 16 3.42 11.66 -2.47
CA ALA A 16 4.27 10.67 -3.15
C ALA A 16 5.06 9.78 -2.17
N ALA A 17 5.37 10.27 -0.97
CA ALA A 17 6.12 9.50 0.03
C ALA A 17 5.40 8.19 0.40
N GLY A 18 4.07 8.20 0.55
CA GLY A 18 3.29 7.02 0.92
C GLY A 18 3.47 5.84 -0.06
N PRO A 19 3.14 6.02 -1.35
CA PRO A 19 3.35 5.00 -2.38
C PRO A 19 4.81 4.59 -2.55
N ILE A 20 5.75 5.54 -2.53
CA ILE A 20 7.19 5.25 -2.69
C ILE A 20 7.70 4.36 -1.55
N VAL A 21 7.41 4.73 -0.30
CA VAL A 21 7.83 3.94 0.87
C VAL A 21 7.20 2.55 0.83
N THR A 22 5.93 2.46 0.44
CA THR A 22 5.24 1.17 0.31
C THR A 22 5.88 0.27 -0.76
N ILE A 23 6.22 0.83 -1.92
CA ILE A 23 6.91 0.11 -3.00
C ILE A 23 8.29 -0.36 -2.54
N LEU A 24 9.06 0.51 -1.87
CA LEU A 24 10.38 0.16 -1.34
C LEU A 24 10.29 -0.95 -0.29
N GLN A 25 9.33 -0.86 0.65
CA GLN A 25 9.07 -1.90 1.65
C GLN A 25 8.70 -3.23 0.98
N ALA A 26 7.79 -3.19 0.01
CA ALA A 26 7.42 -4.38 -0.76
C ALA A 26 8.60 -4.98 -1.53
N LEU A 27 9.45 -4.14 -2.14
CA LEU A 27 10.64 -4.57 -2.86
C LEU A 27 11.65 -5.26 -1.94
N ILE A 28 11.94 -4.66 -0.78
CA ILE A 28 12.84 -5.26 0.22
C ILE A 28 12.31 -6.63 0.64
N VAL A 29 11.04 -6.71 1.04
CA VAL A 29 10.42 -7.99 1.42
C VAL A 29 10.48 -8.98 0.25
N PHE A 30 10.12 -8.57 -0.96
CA PHE A 30 10.16 -9.42 -2.15
C PHE A 30 11.56 -9.99 -2.44
N LEU A 31 12.63 -9.20 -2.21
CA LEU A 31 14.01 -9.67 -2.38
C LEU A 31 14.39 -10.71 -1.32
N PHE A 32 14.04 -10.50 -0.05
CA PHE A 32 14.22 -11.52 1.01
C PHE A 32 13.43 -12.78 0.70
N LEU A 33 12.21 -12.62 0.20
CA LEU A 33 11.34 -13.69 -0.28
C LEU A 33 11.89 -14.40 -1.54
N LYS A 34 12.82 -13.81 -2.28
CA LYS A 34 13.46 -14.50 -3.41
C LYS A 34 14.70 -15.28 -3.00
N SER A 35 15.29 -14.97 -1.84
CA SER A 35 16.52 -15.56 -1.32
C SER A 35 16.40 -17.06 -1.00
N ARG A 36 17.54 -17.72 -0.76
CA ARG A 36 17.60 -19.16 -0.44
C ARG A 36 16.91 -19.49 0.89
N ASP A 37 17.02 -18.62 1.89
CA ASP A 37 16.43 -18.79 3.22
C ASP A 37 15.02 -18.19 3.31
N TRP A 38 14.16 -18.58 2.38
CA TRP A 38 12.77 -18.09 2.34
C TRP A 38 12.05 -18.36 3.67
N ASN A 39 11.42 -17.32 4.21
CA ASN A 39 10.53 -17.41 5.35
C ASN A 39 9.10 -17.07 4.94
N LYS A 40 8.16 -18.03 5.08
CA LYS A 40 6.74 -17.84 4.78
C LYS A 40 6.08 -16.71 5.57
N PHE A 41 6.58 -16.40 6.76
CA PHE A 41 6.02 -15.35 7.62
C PHE A 41 6.32 -13.92 7.12
N LEU A 42 7.18 -13.78 6.12
CA LEU A 42 7.43 -12.49 5.45
C LEU A 42 6.41 -12.21 4.32
N TYR A 43 5.71 -13.24 3.82
CA TYR A 43 4.68 -13.08 2.77
C TYR A 43 3.54 -12.13 3.17
N PRO A 44 2.99 -12.18 4.40
CA PRO A 44 1.98 -11.22 4.85
C PRO A 44 2.41 -9.76 4.68
N PHE A 45 3.68 -9.40 4.89
CA PHE A 45 4.13 -8.01 4.72
C PHE A 45 4.08 -7.54 3.27
N LEU A 46 4.40 -8.44 2.32
CA LEU A 46 4.26 -8.15 0.89
C LEU A 46 2.77 -8.07 0.50
N PHE A 47 1.95 -8.97 1.05
CA PHE A 47 0.51 -8.99 0.81
C PHE A 47 -0.18 -7.74 1.38
N THR A 48 0.20 -7.29 2.57
CA THR A 48 -0.32 -6.07 3.20
C THR A 48 -0.04 -4.84 2.33
N ALA A 49 1.17 -4.70 1.78
CA ALA A 49 1.51 -3.59 0.89
C ALA A 49 0.55 -3.51 -0.30
N PHE A 50 0.32 -4.65 -0.97
CA PHE A 50 -0.64 -4.76 -2.06
C PHE A 50 -2.08 -4.45 -1.59
N TYR A 51 -2.53 -5.11 -0.52
CA TYR A 51 -3.90 -4.98 0.00
C TYR A 51 -4.23 -3.53 0.35
N MET A 52 -3.34 -2.86 1.08
CA MET A 52 -3.56 -1.48 1.52
C MET A 52 -3.55 -0.49 0.36
N ARG A 53 -2.69 -0.67 -0.67
CA ARG A 53 -2.70 0.18 -1.86
C ARG A 53 -3.91 -0.07 -2.75
N LEU A 54 -4.30 -1.33 -2.92
CA LEU A 54 -5.52 -1.67 -3.67
C LEU A 54 -6.75 -1.04 -3.00
N LEU A 55 -6.89 -1.20 -1.68
CA LEU A 55 -7.99 -0.62 -0.93
C LEU A 55 -7.96 0.92 -1.01
N ALA A 56 -6.80 1.55 -0.83
CA ALA A 56 -6.66 3.00 -0.99
C ALA A 56 -7.06 3.47 -2.40
N GLY A 57 -6.66 2.73 -3.44
CA GLY A 57 -7.04 3.02 -4.83
C GLY A 57 -8.54 2.87 -5.08
N LEU A 58 -9.20 1.87 -4.47
CA LEU A 58 -10.66 1.75 -4.51
C LEU A 58 -11.35 2.89 -3.75
N MET A 59 -10.77 3.35 -2.64
CA MET A 59 -11.33 4.48 -1.88
C MET A 59 -11.29 5.81 -2.65
N ASN A 60 -10.59 5.90 -3.79
CA ASN A 60 -10.63 7.07 -4.67
C ASN A 60 -12.02 7.39 -5.21
N PHE A 61 -12.96 6.44 -5.20
CA PHE A 61 -14.37 6.73 -5.51
C PHE A 61 -15.04 7.67 -4.49
N ILE A 62 -14.54 7.69 -3.25
CA ILE A 62 -15.07 8.50 -2.15
C ILE A 62 -14.18 9.72 -1.90
N ASN A 63 -12.86 9.50 -1.76
CA ASN A 63 -11.89 10.55 -1.49
C ASN A 63 -10.54 10.21 -2.16
N PRO A 64 -9.92 11.14 -2.91
CA PRO A 64 -8.61 10.90 -3.52
C PRO A 64 -7.53 10.54 -2.49
N ASN A 65 -7.01 9.32 -2.61
CA ASN A 65 -5.81 8.86 -1.94
C ASN A 65 -4.57 9.60 -2.46
N ASP A 66 -3.41 9.26 -1.91
CA ASP A 66 -2.12 9.84 -2.27
C ASP A 66 -1.85 9.84 -3.78
N GLU A 67 -2.06 8.70 -4.43
CA GLU A 67 -1.81 8.48 -5.86
C GLU A 67 -2.87 9.17 -6.73
N GLY A 68 -4.11 9.25 -6.27
CA GLY A 68 -5.22 9.93 -6.91
C GLY A 68 -5.02 11.44 -6.88
N ARG A 69 -4.51 12.00 -5.78
CA ARG A 69 -4.14 13.42 -5.69
C ARG A 69 -3.01 13.78 -6.67
N ILE A 70 -1.98 12.92 -6.76
CA ILE A 70 -0.91 13.07 -7.75
C ILE A 70 -1.49 12.96 -9.18
N GLY A 71 -2.38 12.00 -9.41
CA GLY A 71 -3.00 11.78 -10.72
C GLY A 71 -3.86 12.96 -11.18
N ILE A 72 -4.58 13.61 -10.27
CA ILE A 72 -5.33 14.85 -10.53
C ILE A 72 -4.37 16.01 -10.82
N PHE A 73 -3.31 16.17 -10.02
CA PHE A 73 -2.32 17.23 -10.21
C PHE A 73 -1.57 17.15 -11.54
N LEU A 74 -1.30 15.93 -12.01
CA LEU A 74 -0.65 15.67 -13.29
C LEU A 74 -1.64 15.58 -14.46
N GLU A 75 -2.95 15.75 -14.23
CA GLU A 75 -4.02 15.62 -15.23
C GLU A 75 -4.07 14.25 -15.94
N ILE A 76 -3.50 13.20 -15.34
CA ILE A 76 -3.48 11.83 -15.86
C ILE A 76 -4.65 10.98 -15.35
N GLY A 77 -5.49 11.53 -14.48
CA GLY A 77 -6.68 10.89 -13.92
C GLY A 77 -6.45 10.24 -12.56
N ILE A 78 -7.53 10.14 -11.78
CA ILE A 78 -7.52 9.71 -10.37
C ILE A 78 -7.17 8.22 -10.16
N PHE A 79 -7.35 7.38 -11.18
CA PHE A 79 -7.14 5.92 -11.06
C PHE A 79 -5.85 5.43 -11.72
N THR A 80 -5.19 6.23 -12.55
CA THR A 80 -4.03 5.81 -13.35
C THR A 80 -2.87 5.35 -12.47
N LEU A 81 -2.43 6.20 -11.52
CA LEU A 81 -1.35 5.85 -10.60
C LEU A 81 -1.74 4.70 -9.64
N PRO A 82 -2.93 4.68 -9.00
CA PRO A 82 -3.33 3.56 -8.17
C PRO A 82 -3.36 2.22 -8.89
N ILE A 83 -3.81 2.19 -10.16
CA ILE A 83 -3.80 0.97 -10.96
C ILE A 83 -2.37 0.50 -11.21
N ILE A 84 -1.46 1.41 -11.57
CA ILE A 84 -0.06 1.07 -11.82
C ILE A 84 0.61 0.52 -10.56
N VAL A 85 0.47 1.20 -9.42
CA VAL A 85 1.10 0.79 -8.16
C VAL A 85 0.50 -0.53 -7.66
N SER A 86 -0.82 -0.65 -7.63
CA SER A 86 -1.48 -1.89 -7.21
C SER A 86 -1.16 -3.06 -8.14
N GLY A 87 -1.07 -2.82 -9.45
CA GLY A 87 -0.67 -3.81 -10.44
C GLY A 87 0.76 -4.30 -10.24
N LEU A 88 1.70 -3.38 -9.99
CA LEU A 88 3.09 -3.72 -9.67
C LEU A 88 3.18 -4.62 -8.42
N LEU A 89 2.51 -4.23 -7.33
CA LEU A 89 2.51 -4.98 -6.08
C LEU A 89 1.83 -6.35 -6.25
N PHE A 90 0.74 -6.41 -7.01
CA PHE A 90 0.07 -7.67 -7.34
C PHE A 90 1.00 -8.63 -8.08
N ILE A 91 1.77 -8.15 -9.07
CA ILE A 91 2.75 -8.97 -9.79
C ILE A 91 3.78 -9.56 -8.83
N MET A 92 4.26 -8.79 -7.85
CA MET A 92 5.20 -9.27 -6.83
C MET A 92 4.58 -10.37 -5.96
N VAL A 93 3.38 -10.13 -5.43
CA VAL A 93 2.61 -11.11 -4.64
C VAL A 93 2.39 -12.39 -5.43
N TYR A 94 1.93 -12.27 -6.68
CA TYR A 94 1.63 -13.39 -7.57
C TYR A 94 2.88 -14.21 -7.90
N ARG A 95 4.01 -13.55 -8.21
CA ARG A 95 5.29 -14.24 -8.49
C ARG A 95 5.74 -15.08 -7.31
N ILE A 96 5.66 -14.54 -6.09
CA ILE A 96 6.01 -15.30 -4.88
C ILE A 96 5.03 -16.44 -4.64
N SER A 97 3.73 -16.17 -4.74
CA SER A 97 2.69 -17.17 -4.54
C SER A 97 2.85 -18.36 -5.47
N LYS A 98 3.17 -18.10 -6.75
CA LYS A 98 3.40 -19.13 -7.76
C LYS A 98 4.73 -19.85 -7.56
N LYS A 99 5.81 -19.12 -7.22
CA LYS A 99 7.14 -19.72 -6.98
C LYS A 99 7.12 -20.76 -5.86
N TYR A 100 6.42 -20.48 -4.77
CA TYR A 100 6.38 -21.36 -3.59
C TYR A 100 5.10 -22.20 -3.48
N ASN A 101 4.23 -22.20 -4.52
CA ASN A 101 2.95 -22.91 -4.53
C ASN A 101 2.17 -22.76 -3.22
N LEU A 102 2.04 -21.52 -2.75
CA LEU A 102 1.36 -21.25 -1.49
C LEU A 102 -0.09 -21.75 -1.59
N ASN A 103 -0.48 -22.57 -0.60
CA ASN A 103 -1.79 -23.21 -0.58
C ASN A 103 -2.90 -22.17 -0.38
N TRP A 104 -4.01 -22.28 -1.10
CA TRP A 104 -5.20 -21.43 -0.93
C TRP A 104 -5.60 -21.17 0.53
N LYS A 105 -5.48 -22.17 1.43
CA LYS A 105 -5.75 -21.99 2.86
C LYS A 105 -4.82 -20.94 3.51
N PHE A 106 -3.55 -20.90 3.11
CA PHE A 106 -2.57 -19.92 3.57
C PHE A 106 -2.85 -18.52 3.01
N GLN A 107 -3.24 -18.42 1.74
CA GLN A 107 -3.69 -17.16 1.13
C GLN A 107 -4.91 -16.60 1.86
N LEU A 108 -5.89 -17.44 2.14
CA LEU A 108 -7.09 -17.06 2.88
C LEU A 108 -6.74 -16.61 4.31
N ALA A 109 -5.92 -17.39 5.03
CA ALA A 109 -5.46 -17.04 6.37
C ALA A 109 -4.69 -15.71 6.37
N THR A 110 -3.80 -15.49 5.41
CA THR A 110 -3.05 -14.23 5.25
C THR A 110 -4.02 -13.07 5.00
N THR A 111 -5.01 -13.27 4.14
CA THR A 111 -6.02 -12.24 3.84
C THR A 111 -6.81 -11.87 5.09
N VAL A 112 -7.30 -12.85 5.85
CA VAL A 112 -8.04 -12.62 7.10
C VAL A 112 -7.16 -11.91 8.14
N ILE A 113 -5.92 -12.35 8.32
CA ILE A 113 -4.98 -11.71 9.26
C ILE A 113 -4.75 -10.25 8.87
N VAL A 114 -4.47 -9.97 7.59
CA VAL A 114 -4.24 -8.60 7.11
C VAL A 114 -5.48 -7.75 7.22
N MET A 115 -6.66 -8.29 6.90
CA MET A 115 -7.94 -7.59 7.08
C MET A 115 -8.19 -7.22 8.55
N VAL A 116 -8.02 -8.16 9.48
CA VAL A 116 -8.24 -7.90 10.91
C VAL A 116 -7.19 -6.92 11.44
N ALA A 117 -5.91 -7.12 11.14
CA ALA A 117 -4.83 -6.26 11.59
C ALA A 117 -4.97 -4.83 11.06
N SER A 118 -5.27 -4.67 9.76
CA SER A 118 -5.52 -3.35 9.17
C SER A 118 -6.77 -2.69 9.74
N SER A 119 -7.85 -3.43 9.96
CA SER A 119 -9.06 -2.88 10.61
C SER A 119 -8.78 -2.37 12.01
N ILE A 120 -8.05 -3.15 12.83
CA ILE A 120 -7.65 -2.73 14.17
C ILE A 120 -6.78 -1.47 14.10
N LEU A 121 -5.82 -1.41 13.17
CA LEU A 121 -4.94 -0.26 12.99
C LEU A 121 -5.74 0.98 12.61
N ILE A 122 -6.61 0.89 11.59
CA ILE A 122 -7.45 2.00 11.12
C ILE A 122 -8.41 2.48 12.22
N LEU A 123 -9.07 1.55 12.93
CA LEU A 123 -9.95 1.92 14.04
C LEU A 123 -9.16 2.56 15.18
N SER A 124 -8.00 2.02 15.54
CA SER A 124 -7.15 2.60 16.57
C SER A 124 -6.72 4.01 16.20
N ASP A 125 -6.31 4.23 14.95
CA ASP A 125 -5.97 5.55 14.43
C ASP A 125 -7.14 6.55 14.59
N GLN A 126 -8.36 6.13 14.24
CA GLN A 126 -9.58 6.93 14.39
C GLN A 126 -9.95 7.20 15.85
N PHE A 127 -9.83 6.20 16.74
CA PHE A 127 -10.23 6.30 18.15
C PHE A 127 -9.25 7.10 19.00
N PHE A 128 -7.95 6.87 18.83
CA PHE A 128 -6.93 7.57 19.62
C PHE A 128 -6.66 8.97 19.09
N GLY A 129 -7.14 9.32 17.88
CA GLY A 129 -6.98 10.64 17.29
C GLY A 129 -5.52 11.08 17.19
N ILE A 130 -4.57 10.12 17.17
CA ILE A 130 -3.14 10.41 17.14
C ILE A 130 -2.82 10.89 15.73
N ARG A 131 -2.99 12.19 15.50
CA ARG A 131 -2.32 12.89 14.41
C ARG A 131 -0.82 12.81 14.67
N ILE A 132 -0.17 11.79 14.14
CA ILE A 132 1.28 11.87 13.90
C ILE A 132 1.47 12.74 12.66
N LEU A 133 1.25 14.05 12.87
CA LEU A 133 1.57 15.22 12.03
C LEU A 133 1.28 15.11 10.52
#